data_AF-A0A5E4QPX7-F1
#
_entry.id   AF-A0A5E4QPX7-F1
#
_cell.length_a   1.000
_cell.length_b   1.000
_cell.length_c   1.000
_cell.angle_alpha   90.00
_cell.angle_beta   90.00
_cell.angle_gamma   90.00
#
_symmetry.space_group_name_H-M   'P 1'
#
loop_
_entity.id
_entity.type
_entity.pdbx_description
1 polymer ?
#
loop_
_entity_poly.entity_id
_entity_poly.type
_entity_poly.pdbx_seq_one_letter_code
_entity_poly.pdbx_strand_id
1 'polypeptide(L)'
;MGSVKQSKKTRSGRESSSDSESGNDETVVRDSDLVQHLMRSIHTENIAALPPKVRRRLKALRFLQKDFVDIEAKFYSEVHELECKYAKLYKPIFEKRAEIVNGHYEPTDAECHTPWHDDTEEEELAKAVQNAAITDKEQNDQNKTEEPPMDPNVKGIPDFWYTIFKN
;
A
#
# COMPACT_ATOMS: atom_id res chain seq x y z
N MET A 1 -58.24 20.99 -18.79
CA MET A 1 -58.00 20.00 -19.86
C MET A 1 -56.64 20.32 -20.47
N GLY A 2 -55.63 19.50 -20.23
CA GLY A 2 -54.25 19.79 -20.65
C GLY A 2 -53.51 18.51 -20.98
N SER A 3 -53.36 18.28 -22.28
CA SER A 3 -52.33 17.51 -22.99
C SER A 3 -51.80 16.19 -22.42
N VAL A 4 -52.21 15.08 -23.04
CA VAL A 4 -51.39 13.88 -23.20
C VAL A 4 -51.10 13.74 -24.70
N LYS A 5 -49.83 13.82 -25.10
CA LYS A 5 -49.36 13.47 -26.45
C LYS A 5 -48.31 12.35 -26.36
N GLN A 6 -48.53 11.37 -27.21
CA GLN A 6 -47.81 10.12 -27.44
C GLN A 6 -46.45 10.32 -28.13
N SER A 7 -45.51 9.37 -27.96
CA SER A 7 -44.71 8.73 -29.04
C SER A 7 -43.77 7.68 -28.42
N LYS A 8 -43.99 6.36 -28.56
CA LYS A 8 -43.67 5.43 -29.66
C LYS A 8 -42.16 5.19 -29.93
N LYS A 9 -41.87 3.88 -30.12
CA LYS A 9 -40.78 3.25 -30.91
C LYS A 9 -39.46 3.02 -30.12
N THR A 10 -38.78 1.86 -30.09
CA THR A 10 -38.85 0.60 -30.86
C THR A 10 -38.05 -0.52 -30.19
N ARG A 11 -38.49 -1.75 -30.49
CA ARG A 11 -37.92 -3.08 -30.28
C ARG A 11 -36.57 -3.31 -30.99
N SER A 12 -35.66 -4.04 -30.35
CA SER A 12 -34.72 -4.96 -31.03
C SER A 12 -34.10 -5.92 -29.99
N GLY A 13 -34.55 -7.17 -29.99
CA GLY A 13 -33.86 -8.25 -29.28
C GLY A 13 -32.83 -8.91 -30.18
N ARG A 14 -31.79 -9.49 -29.56
CA ARG A 14 -31.14 -10.71 -30.05
C ARG A 14 -30.46 -11.43 -28.90
N GLU A 15 -30.58 -12.75 -28.97
CA GLU A 15 -30.36 -13.75 -27.94
C GLU A 15 -28.90 -14.17 -27.74
N SER A 16 -28.73 -15.04 -26.73
CA SER A 16 -27.67 -16.03 -26.51
C SER A 16 -26.41 -15.55 -25.82
N SER A 17 -25.78 -16.29 -24.91
CA SER A 17 -26.05 -17.57 -24.22
C SER A 17 -24.83 -17.78 -23.30
N SER A 18 -24.97 -18.65 -22.30
CA SER A 18 -23.91 -19.50 -21.73
C SER A 18 -23.14 -19.01 -20.49
N ASP A 19 -23.38 -19.77 -19.43
CA ASP A 19 -22.52 -20.18 -18.32
C ASP A 19 -21.88 -19.16 -17.39
N SER A 20 -22.17 -19.28 -16.10
CA SER A 20 -21.19 -19.83 -15.14
C SER A 20 -21.86 -20.10 -13.78
N GLU A 21 -21.92 -21.39 -13.46
CA GLU A 21 -21.73 -22.04 -12.16
C GLU A 21 -22.39 -21.46 -10.89
N SER A 22 -23.28 -22.30 -10.36
CA SER A 22 -23.69 -22.42 -8.96
C SER A 22 -22.53 -22.20 -7.98
N GLY A 23 -22.40 -20.98 -7.48
CA GLY A 23 -21.63 -20.69 -6.28
C GLY A 23 -22.43 -21.14 -5.06
N ASN A 24 -21.93 -22.14 -4.34
CA ASN A 24 -22.42 -22.58 -3.05
C ASN A 24 -22.54 -21.38 -2.09
N ASP A 25 -23.76 -20.92 -1.83
CA ASP A 25 -24.08 -20.07 -0.67
C ASP A 25 -24.14 -20.98 0.57
N GLU A 26 -23.01 -21.62 0.88
CA GLU A 26 -22.81 -22.24 2.18
C GLU A 26 -22.31 -21.12 3.08
N THR A 27 -23.23 -20.60 3.88
CA THR A 27 -23.01 -19.55 4.86
C THR A 27 -21.81 -19.88 5.74
N VAL A 28 -20.63 -19.39 5.37
CA VAL A 28 -19.47 -19.30 6.25
C VAL A 28 -19.81 -18.23 7.27
N VAL A 29 -20.64 -18.58 8.25
CA VAL A 29 -20.74 -17.84 9.51
C VAL A 29 -19.36 -18.00 10.13
N ARG A 30 -18.50 -16.99 9.92
CA ARG A 30 -17.11 -17.01 10.37
C ARG A 30 -17.13 -17.32 11.87
N ASP A 31 -16.29 -18.23 12.35
CA ASP A 31 -16.20 -18.56 13.77
C ASP A 31 -16.03 -17.31 14.66
N SER A 32 -15.47 -16.22 14.11
CA SER A 32 -15.42 -14.90 14.74
C SER A 32 -16.80 -14.30 15.04
N ASP A 33 -17.78 -14.45 14.15
CA ASP A 33 -19.14 -13.94 14.32
C ASP A 33 -19.89 -14.75 15.38
N LEU A 34 -19.65 -16.07 15.47
CA LEU A 34 -20.20 -16.91 16.53
C LEU A 34 -19.59 -16.57 17.89
N VAL A 35 -18.27 -16.37 17.97
CA VAL A 35 -17.57 -15.94 19.20
C VAL A 35 -18.03 -14.55 19.63
N GLN A 36 -18.17 -13.60 18.70
CA GLN A 36 -18.72 -12.27 18.99
C GLN A 36 -20.19 -12.36 19.42
N HIS A 37 -20.99 -13.21 18.79
CA HIS A 37 -22.38 -13.43 19.16
C HIS A 37 -22.52 -14.03 20.56
N LEU A 38 -21.70 -15.04 20.89
CA LEU A 38 -21.65 -15.69 22.20
C LEU A 38 -21.18 -14.71 23.28
N MET A 39 -20.12 -13.95 22.99
CA MET A 39 -19.61 -12.92 23.89
C MET A 39 -20.66 -11.83 24.13
N ARG A 40 -21.38 -11.40 23.09
CA ARG A 40 -22.51 -10.46 23.21
C ARG A 40 -23.67 -11.05 24.02
N SER A 41 -24.01 -12.32 23.80
CA SER A 41 -25.08 -13.04 24.52
C SER A 41 -24.76 -13.13 26.02
N ILE A 42 -23.55 -13.58 26.38
CA ILE A 42 -23.07 -13.64 27.76
C ILE A 42 -23.07 -12.25 28.41
N HIS A 43 -22.60 -11.22 27.69
CA HIS A 43 -22.66 -9.84 28.20
C HIS A 43 -24.10 -9.35 28.39
N THR A 44 -25.05 -9.71 27.51
CA THR A 44 -26.45 -9.30 27.68
C THR A 44 -27.14 -9.98 28.85
N GLU A 45 -26.86 -11.26 29.10
CA GLU A 45 -27.41 -12.02 30.24
C GLU A 45 -26.89 -11.46 31.57
N ASN A 46 -25.58 -11.19 31.66
CA ASN A 46 -24.97 -10.56 32.83
C ASN A 46 -25.55 -9.17 33.13
N ILE A 47 -25.97 -8.43 32.10
CA ILE A 47 -26.60 -7.12 32.28
C ILE A 47 -28.05 -7.25 32.68
N ALA A 48 -28.77 -8.28 32.22
CA ALA A 48 -30.16 -8.53 32.59
C ALA A 48 -30.32 -8.88 34.07
N ALA A 49 -29.32 -9.54 34.67
CA ALA A 49 -29.26 -9.87 36.10
C ALA A 49 -29.06 -8.63 37.01
N LEU A 50 -28.71 -7.46 36.45
CA LEU A 50 -28.47 -6.25 37.24
C LEU A 50 -29.76 -5.52 37.66
N PRO A 51 -29.77 -4.86 38.84
CA PRO A 51 -30.90 -4.06 39.29
C PRO A 51 -31.34 -2.99 38.27
N PRO A 52 -32.65 -2.66 38.18
CA PRO A 52 -33.19 -1.75 37.16
C PRO A 52 -32.50 -0.37 37.08
N LYS A 53 -32.13 0.20 38.24
CA LYS A 53 -31.41 1.49 38.32
C LYS A 53 -30.02 1.41 37.66
N VAL A 54 -29.32 0.29 37.84
CA VAL A 54 -27.99 0.06 37.26
C VAL A 54 -28.08 -0.14 35.75
N ARG A 55 -29.07 -0.94 35.28
CA ARG A 55 -29.33 -1.11 33.85
C ARG A 55 -29.62 0.21 33.13
N ARG A 56 -30.38 1.11 33.75
CA ARG A 56 -30.67 2.45 33.19
C ARG A 56 -29.40 3.29 33.03
N ARG A 57 -28.49 3.28 34.02
CA ARG A 57 -27.20 3.98 33.93
C ARG A 57 -26.32 3.39 32.83
N LEU A 58 -26.24 2.06 32.73
CA LEU A 58 -25.48 1.40 31.68
C LEU A 58 -26.03 1.69 30.27
N LYS A 59 -27.36 1.78 30.14
CA LYS A 59 -28.00 2.20 28.89
C LYS A 59 -27.60 3.64 28.52
N ALA A 60 -27.57 4.56 29.48
CA ALA A 60 -27.10 5.93 29.23
C ALA A 60 -25.62 5.97 28.83
N LEU A 61 -24.76 5.20 29.51
CA LEU A 61 -23.34 5.09 29.14
C LEU A 61 -23.13 4.52 27.74
N ARG A 62 -23.94 3.55 27.32
CA ARG A 62 -23.89 3.00 25.96
C ARG A 62 -24.26 4.01 24.88
N PHE A 63 -25.22 4.89 25.17
CA PHE A 63 -25.53 5.99 24.24
C PHE A 63 -24.36 6.96 24.12
N LEU A 64 -23.75 7.35 25.24
CA LEU A 64 -22.55 8.19 25.21
C LEU A 64 -21.38 7.52 24.48
N GLN A 65 -21.19 6.21 24.68
CA GLN A 65 -20.15 5.46 23.97
C GLN A 65 -20.41 5.42 22.46
N LYS A 66 -21.68 5.34 22.04
CA LYS A 66 -22.04 5.43 20.63
C LYS A 66 -21.62 6.78 20.06
N ASP A 67 -22.00 7.88 20.73
CA ASP A 67 -21.64 9.23 20.26
C ASP A 67 -20.11 9.41 20.17
N PHE A 68 -19.37 8.83 21.11
CA PHE A 68 -17.91 8.79 21.07
C PHE A 68 -17.37 8.04 19.84
N VAL A 69 -17.86 6.83 19.58
CA VAL A 69 -17.43 6.02 18.43
C VAL A 69 -17.82 6.69 17.10
N ASP A 70 -18.96 7.36 17.04
CA ASP A 70 -19.40 8.11 15.86
C ASP A 70 -18.44 9.28 15.55
N ILE A 71 -17.84 9.89 16.58
CA ILE A 71 -16.79 10.91 16.41
C ILE A 71 -15.48 10.26 15.98
N GLU A 72 -15.06 9.14 16.60
CA GLU A 72 -13.85 8.42 16.19
C GLU A 72 -13.93 7.95 14.73
N ALA A 73 -15.08 7.45 14.29
CA ALA A 73 -15.29 7.03 12.91
C ALA A 73 -15.05 8.18 11.92
N LYS A 74 -15.50 9.40 12.25
CA LYS A 74 -15.22 10.60 11.44
C LYS A 74 -13.74 10.95 11.44
N PHE A 75 -13.10 10.91 12.62
CA PHE A 75 -11.67 11.16 12.73
C PHE A 75 -10.85 10.20 11.85
N TYR A 76 -11.11 8.89 11.91
CA TYR A 76 -10.39 7.92 11.08
C TYR A 76 -10.71 8.05 9.60
N SER A 77 -11.93 8.47 9.23
CA SER A 77 -12.27 8.81 7.85
C SER A 77 -11.40 9.97 7.33
N GLU A 78 -11.26 11.04 8.11
CA GLU A 78 -10.43 12.20 7.75
C GLU A 78 -8.94 11.85 7.69
N VAL A 79 -8.45 11.02 8.63
CA VAL A 79 -7.07 10.50 8.59
C VAL A 79 -6.85 9.66 7.33
N HIS A 80 -7.79 8.80 6.96
CA HIS A 80 -7.67 7.97 5.76
C HIS A 80 -7.67 8.81 4.48
N GLU A 81 -8.51 9.84 4.40
CA GLU A 81 -8.48 10.78 3.28
C GLU A 81 -7.15 11.52 3.19
N LEU A 82 -6.57 11.88 4.34
CA LEU A 82 -5.26 12.51 4.44
C LEU A 82 -4.16 11.56 3.96
N GLU A 83 -4.13 10.32 4.44
CA GLU A 83 -3.22 9.26 4.00
C GLU A 83 -3.31 9.06 2.48
N CYS A 84 -4.53 9.00 1.93
CA CYS A 84 -4.76 8.88 0.50
C CYS A 84 -4.23 10.09 -0.29
N LYS A 85 -4.34 11.31 0.26
CA LYS A 85 -3.81 12.53 -0.36
C LYS A 85 -2.29 12.47 -0.45
N TYR A 86 -1.61 12.10 0.64
CA TYR A 86 -0.14 12.05 0.67
C TYR A 86 0.41 10.83 -0.07
N ALA A 87 -0.28 9.69 -0.07
CA ALA A 87 0.08 8.53 -0.87
C ALA A 87 0.20 8.87 -2.36
N LYS A 88 -0.67 9.74 -2.89
CA LYS A 88 -0.59 10.24 -4.29
C LYS A 88 0.67 11.08 -4.53
N LEU A 89 1.13 11.83 -3.53
CA LEU A 89 2.36 12.63 -3.63
C LEU A 89 3.61 11.74 -3.56
N TYR A 90 3.57 10.67 -2.78
CA TYR A 90 4.67 9.70 -2.68
C TYR A 90 4.76 8.79 -3.91
N LYS A 91 3.63 8.51 -4.56
CA LYS A 91 3.55 7.61 -5.72
C LYS A 91 4.60 7.90 -6.81
N PRO A 92 4.72 9.12 -7.38
CA PRO A 92 5.72 9.37 -8.43
C PRO A 92 7.16 9.21 -7.94
N ILE A 93 7.44 9.50 -6.66
CA ILE A 93 8.76 9.31 -6.06
C ILE A 93 9.09 7.81 -5.98
N PHE A 94 8.13 6.98 -5.57
CA PHE A 94 8.31 5.53 -5.51
C PHE A 94 8.37 4.88 -6.89
N GLU A 95 7.62 5.38 -7.87
CA GLU A 95 7.72 4.95 -9.27
C GLU A 95 9.12 5.24 -9.81
N LYS A 96 9.63 6.47 -9.62
CA LYS A 96 11.00 6.82 -10.02
C LYS A 96 12.06 5.95 -9.32
N ARG A 97 11.91 5.70 -8.01
CA ARG A 97 12.80 4.78 -7.30
C ARG A 97 12.76 3.37 -7.89
N ALA A 98 11.57 2.88 -8.25
CA ALA A 98 11.43 1.56 -8.87
C ALA A 98 12.06 1.51 -10.27
N GLU A 99 11.98 2.59 -11.05
CA GLU A 99 12.65 2.71 -12.35
C GLU A 99 14.17 2.64 -12.22
N ILE A 100 14.75 3.33 -11.22
CA ILE A 100 16.19 3.29 -10.93
C ILE A 100 16.62 1.90 -10.45
N VAL A 101 15.91 1.33 -9.47
CA VAL A 101 16.25 0.01 -8.90
C VAL A 101 16.18 -1.10 -9.97
N ASN A 102 15.25 -1.00 -10.92
CA ASN A 102 15.14 -1.97 -12.02
C ASN A 102 16.05 -1.67 -13.22
N GLY A 103 16.72 -0.51 -13.24
CA GLY A 103 17.58 -0.08 -14.35
C GLY A 103 16.82 0.36 -15.60
N HIS A 104 15.57 0.79 -15.46
CA HIS A 104 14.79 1.40 -16.56
C HIS A 104 15.11 2.89 -16.75
N TYR A 105 15.61 3.56 -15.71
CA TYR A 105 16.02 4.95 -15.73
C TYR A 105 17.41 5.09 -15.10
N GLU A 106 18.32 5.75 -15.82
CA GLU A 106 19.65 6.11 -15.31
C GLU A 106 19.58 7.53 -14.71
N PRO A 107 19.89 7.71 -13.42
CA PRO A 107 19.93 9.03 -12.79
C PRO A 107 20.90 9.99 -13.50
N THR A 108 20.58 11.28 -13.46
CA THR A 108 21.50 12.32 -13.94
C THR A 108 22.35 12.87 -12.79
N ASP A 109 23.55 13.39 -13.07
CA ASP A 109 24.48 13.93 -12.06
C ASP A 109 23.84 14.96 -11.11
N ALA A 110 22.88 15.74 -11.62
CA ALA A 110 22.15 16.74 -10.83
C ALA A 110 21.17 16.12 -9.82
N GLU A 111 20.70 14.90 -10.06
CA GLU A 111 19.79 14.16 -9.17
C GLU A 111 20.54 13.33 -8.13
N CYS A 112 21.81 13.00 -8.42
CA CYS A 112 22.70 12.31 -7.50
C CYS A 112 23.28 13.25 -6.43
N HIS A 113 23.36 14.56 -6.70
CA HIS A 113 23.90 15.51 -5.74
C HIS A 113 22.87 15.89 -4.66
N THR A 114 22.95 15.24 -3.49
CA THR A 114 22.20 15.67 -2.30
C THR A 114 23.03 16.66 -1.46
N PRO A 115 22.58 17.93 -1.25
CA PRO A 115 23.34 18.94 -0.49
C PRO A 115 23.63 18.61 0.99
N TRP A 116 23.15 17.47 1.48
CA TRP A 116 23.21 17.04 2.87
C TRP A 116 24.04 15.76 3.05
N HIS A 117 24.54 15.19 1.95
CA HIS A 117 25.42 14.02 1.95
C HIS A 117 26.78 14.47 1.41
N ASP A 118 27.84 14.21 2.15
CA ASP A 118 29.20 14.43 1.67
C ASP A 118 29.65 13.15 0.98
N ASP A 119 29.57 13.14 -0.35
CA ASP A 119 29.85 11.96 -1.17
C ASP A 119 31.36 11.65 -1.26
N THR A 120 32.21 12.47 -0.63
CA THR A 120 33.67 12.35 -0.67
C THR A 120 34.16 11.00 -0.14
N GLU A 121 33.60 10.51 0.97
CA GLU A 121 34.03 9.22 1.56
C GLU A 121 33.62 8.02 0.69
N GLU A 122 32.45 8.08 0.05
CA GLU A 122 31.95 7.03 -0.85
C GLU A 122 32.76 7.00 -2.15
N GLU A 123 33.11 8.17 -2.70
CA GLU A 123 33.97 8.27 -3.88
C GLU A 123 35.40 7.79 -3.61
N GLU A 124 35.97 8.10 -2.44
CA GLU A 124 37.28 7.60 -2.02
C GLU A 124 37.27 6.07 -1.84
N LEU A 125 36.22 5.51 -1.23
CA LEU A 125 36.06 4.07 -1.08
C LEU A 125 35.89 3.37 -2.43
N ALA A 126 35.10 3.93 -3.33
CA ALA A 126 34.92 3.41 -4.69
C ALA A 126 36.26 3.37 -5.46
N LYS A 127 37.05 4.45 -5.38
CA LYS A 127 38.40 4.50 -5.97
C LYS A 127 39.35 3.47 -5.34
N ALA A 128 39.29 3.28 -4.03
CA ALA A 128 40.11 2.28 -3.35
C ALA A 128 39.77 0.85 -3.79
N VAL A 129 38.48 0.52 -3.92
CA VAL A 129 38.02 -0.79 -4.41
C VAL A 129 38.43 -1.02 -5.86
N GLN A 130 38.31 -0.01 -6.72
CA GLN A 130 38.77 -0.08 -8.11
C GLN A 130 40.28 -0.29 -8.21
N ASN A 131 41.07 0.48 -7.46
CA ASN A 131 42.53 0.33 -7.43
C ASN A 131 42.96 -1.06 -6.95
N ALA A 132 42.28 -1.61 -5.94
CA ALA A 132 42.53 -2.97 -5.45
C ALA A 132 42.16 -4.05 -6.48
N ALA A 133 41.08 -3.87 -7.25
CA ALA A 133 40.68 -4.80 -8.31
C ALA A 133 41.63 -4.76 -9.54
N ILE A 134 42.30 -3.62 -9.78
CA ILE A 134 43.27 -3.46 -10.86
C ILE A 134 44.63 -4.08 -10.50
N THR A 135 45.03 -4.09 -9.23
CA THR A 135 46.33 -4.66 -8.80
C THR A 135 46.44 -6.18 -8.98
N ASP A 136 45.34 -6.91 -9.15
CA ASP A 136 45.35 -8.37 -9.43
C ASP A 136 45.55 -8.70 -10.94
N LYS A 137 45.58 -7.71 -11.83
CA LYS A 137 45.85 -7.88 -13.27
C LYS A 137 47.10 -7.08 -13.66
N GLU A 138 48.27 -7.68 -13.54
CA GLU A 138 49.53 -7.02 -13.92
C GLU A 138 49.55 -6.60 -15.41
N GLN A 139 49.67 -5.29 -15.60
CA GLN A 139 50.32 -4.54 -16.69
C GLN A 139 49.97 -4.87 -18.14
N ASN A 140 49.20 -3.99 -18.81
CA ASN A 140 49.69 -3.20 -19.95
C ASN A 140 48.68 -2.13 -20.44
N ASP A 141 49.23 -0.97 -20.81
CA ASP A 141 48.70 0.11 -21.67
C ASP A 141 47.54 1.05 -21.22
N GLN A 142 47.98 2.28 -20.94
CA GLN A 142 47.45 3.58 -21.39
C GLN A 142 45.99 3.96 -21.13
N ASN A 143 45.85 4.88 -20.16
CA ASN A 143 45.07 6.12 -20.25
C ASN A 143 43.62 6.00 -20.74
N LYS A 144 42.72 5.63 -19.82
CA LYS A 144 41.38 6.22 -19.67
C LYS A 144 40.84 5.75 -18.31
N THR A 145 40.38 6.66 -17.47
CA THR A 145 39.57 6.31 -16.29
C THR A 145 38.26 5.77 -16.82
N GLU A 146 38.26 4.51 -17.23
CA GLU A 146 37.05 3.79 -17.60
C GLU A 146 36.47 3.25 -16.32
N GLU A 147 35.22 3.62 -16.06
CA GLU A 147 34.41 3.00 -15.03
C GLU A 147 34.56 1.47 -15.12
N PRO A 148 34.57 0.76 -13.98
CA PRO A 148 34.73 -0.68 -13.96
C PRO A 148 33.80 -1.29 -15.00
N PRO A 149 34.25 -2.29 -15.78
CA PRO A 149 33.45 -2.87 -16.85
C PRO A 149 32.14 -3.35 -16.25
N MET A 150 31.09 -2.56 -16.45
CA MET A 150 29.75 -2.91 -16.04
C MET A 150 29.39 -4.10 -16.90
N ASP A 151 29.14 -5.25 -16.29
CA ASP A 151 28.61 -6.39 -17.04
C ASP A 151 27.33 -5.88 -17.73
N PRO A 152 27.22 -5.92 -19.06
CA PRO A 152 26.06 -5.41 -19.79
C PRO A 152 24.75 -6.12 -19.40
N ASN A 153 24.84 -7.19 -18.62
CA ASN A 153 23.70 -7.90 -18.05
C ASN A 153 23.26 -7.40 -16.66
N VAL A 154 24.00 -6.51 -16.01
CA VAL A 154 23.62 -5.90 -14.73
C VAL A 154 22.73 -4.69 -15.02
N LYS A 155 21.42 -4.87 -14.85
CA LYS A 155 20.42 -3.81 -14.96
C LYS A 155 19.95 -3.38 -13.58
N GLY A 156 20.07 -2.10 -13.27
CA GLY A 156 19.61 -1.53 -12.00
C GLY A 156 20.47 -1.95 -10.80
N ILE A 157 19.84 -2.11 -9.64
CA ILE A 157 20.51 -2.42 -8.37
C ILE A 157 20.11 -3.84 -7.91
N PRO A 158 20.97 -4.85 -8.11
CA PRO A 158 20.72 -6.21 -7.65
C PRO A 158 20.51 -6.30 -6.13
N ASP A 159 19.64 -7.22 -5.69
CA ASP A 159 19.36 -7.51 -4.28
C ASP A 159 18.99 -6.30 -3.40
N PHE A 160 18.52 -5.20 -4.00
CA PHE A 160 18.17 -3.97 -3.29
C PHE A 160 17.18 -4.23 -2.14
N TRP A 161 15.99 -4.77 -2.46
CA TRP A 161 14.97 -5.05 -1.44
C TRP A 161 15.39 -6.13 -0.45
N TYR A 162 16.11 -7.16 -0.91
CA TYR A 162 16.64 -8.19 -0.03
C TYR A 162 17.59 -7.61 1.00
N THR A 163 18.50 -6.72 0.58
CA THR A 163 19.45 -6.04 1.46
C THR A 163 18.75 -5.14 2.47
N ILE A 164 17.72 -4.39 2.05
CA ILE A 164 16.94 -3.51 2.94
C ILE A 164 16.16 -4.29 4.01
N PHE A 165 15.55 -5.43 3.64
CA PHE A 165 14.70 -6.22 4.56
C PHE A 165 15.46 -7.30 5.35
N LYS A 166 16.75 -7.51 5.10
CA LYS A 166 17.57 -8.53 5.79
C LYS A 166 18.07 -8.10 7.18
N ASN A 167 18.03 -6.80 7.49
CA ASN A 167 18.50 -6.26 8.77
C ASN A 167 17.49 -6.42 9.90
#